data_AF-A0A5A7SS68-F1
#
_entry.id   AF-A0A5A7SS68-F1
#
_cell.length_a   1.000
_cell.length_b   1.000
_cell.length_c   1.000
_cell.angle_alpha   90.00
_cell.angle_beta   90.00
_cell.angle_gamma   90.00
#
_symmetry.space_group_name_H-M   'P 1'
#
loop_
_entity.id
_entity.type
_entity.pdbx_description
1 polymer ?
#
loop_
_entity_poly.entity_id
_entity_poly.type
_entity_poly.pdbx_seq_one_letter_code
_entity_poly.pdbx_strand_id
1 'polypeptide(L)'
;MAMGKMPSDPLVVGGVVGDVVDAISPTVKMTVTYHSNKKVCNGHELLPNFVTLKPRVEVLGGDLRSFFTLVMTDPDVPGPSDPYLREHLHWYHVLIQKTLICKGRV
;
A
#
# COMPACT_ATOMS: atom_id res chain seq x y z
N MET A 1 -10.30 35.25 -4.46
CA MET A 1 -9.14 34.35 -4.60
C MET A 1 -9.64 32.94 -4.36
N ALA A 2 -9.68 32.10 -5.39
CA ALA A 2 -10.14 30.72 -5.24
C ALA A 2 -9.07 29.93 -4.48
N MET A 3 -9.43 29.41 -3.30
CA MET A 3 -8.60 28.46 -2.58
C MET A 3 -8.64 27.17 -3.42
N GLY A 4 -7.62 26.96 -4.26
CA GLY A 4 -7.47 25.73 -5.04
C GLY A 4 -7.53 24.56 -4.07
N LYS A 5 -8.55 23.72 -4.22
CA LYS A 5 -8.74 22.49 -3.45
C LYS A 5 -7.48 21.66 -3.65
N MET A 6 -6.54 21.68 -2.69
CA MET A 6 -5.38 20.80 -2.75
C MET A 6 -5.93 19.37 -2.88
N PRO A 7 -5.45 18.57 -3.87
CA PRO A 7 -5.89 17.19 -3.96
C PRO A 7 -5.57 16.52 -2.63
N SER A 8 -6.62 16.09 -1.93
CA SER A 8 -6.53 15.41 -0.65
C SER A 8 -5.70 14.13 -0.83
N ASP A 9 -4.74 13.89 0.06
CA ASP A 9 -3.86 12.72 0.01
C ASP A 9 -4.69 11.43 -0.08
N PRO A 10 -4.53 10.61 -1.14
CA PRO A 10 -5.34 9.41 -1.33
C PRO A 10 -5.19 8.39 -0.19
N LEU A 11 -4.05 8.38 0.54
CA LEU A 11 -3.86 7.49 1.68
C LEU A 11 -4.66 7.95 2.90
N VAL A 12 -4.88 9.26 3.05
CA VAL A 12 -5.75 9.83 4.08
C VAL A 12 -7.21 9.62 3.72
N VAL A 13 -7.60 9.92 2.47
CA VAL A 13 -8.98 9.71 1.99
C VAL A 13 -9.39 8.25 2.06
N GLY A 14 -8.46 7.33 1.79
CA GLY A 14 -8.68 5.88 1.84
C GLY A 14 -8.60 5.26 3.24
N GLY A 15 -8.40 6.05 4.30
CA GLY A 15 -8.27 5.58 5.69
C GLY A 15 -6.96 4.86 6.01
N VAL A 16 -6.05 4.69 5.04
CA VAL A 16 -4.78 3.98 5.25
C VAL A 16 -3.94 4.67 6.32
N VAL A 17 -3.83 6.00 6.22
CA VAL A 17 -3.30 6.83 7.31
C VAL A 17 -4.39 6.96 8.37
N GLY A 18 -4.10 6.52 9.59
CA GLY A 18 -5.05 6.39 10.68
C GLY A 18 -5.39 4.94 11.00
N ASP A 19 -5.87 4.17 10.01
CA ASP A 19 -6.26 2.77 10.26
C ASP A 19 -5.08 1.80 10.26
N VAL A 20 -4.04 2.07 9.46
CA VAL A 20 -2.92 1.13 9.25
C VAL A 20 -1.57 1.74 9.61
N VAL A 21 -1.36 3.01 9.28
CA VAL A 21 -0.13 3.74 9.60
C VAL A 21 -0.42 5.09 10.21
N ASP A 22 0.50 5.56 11.05
CA ASP A 22 0.52 6.97 11.46
C ASP A 22 0.79 7.89 10.26
N ALA A 23 0.64 9.20 10.46
CA ALA A 23 0.97 10.18 9.44
C ALA A 23 2.43 10.04 9.01
N ILE A 24 2.66 9.78 7.72
CA ILE A 24 3.98 9.59 7.12
C ILE A 24 4.30 10.69 6.11
N SER A 25 5.58 11.04 6.01
CA SER A 25 6.13 11.83 4.91
C SER A 25 6.89 10.89 3.96
N PRO A 26 6.34 10.53 2.79
CA PRO A 26 6.99 9.60 1.86
C PRO A 26 8.35 10.15 1.41
N THR A 27 9.42 9.39 1.68
CA THR A 27 10.80 9.77 1.31
C THR A 27 11.36 8.95 0.15
N VAL A 28 10.70 7.83 -0.18
CA VAL A 28 11.15 6.86 -1.18
C VAL A 28 9.96 6.48 -2.04
N LYS A 29 10.18 6.38 -3.35
CA LYS A 29 9.12 6.04 -4.30
C LYS A 29 9.11 4.54 -4.53
N MET A 30 7.95 3.91 -4.36
CA MET A 30 7.76 2.50 -4.66
C MET A 30 6.79 2.33 -5.83
N THR A 31 7.05 1.35 -6.69
CA THR A 31 6.13 0.89 -7.73
C THR A 31 5.87 -0.59 -7.55
N VAL A 32 4.60 -0.95 -7.46
CA VAL A 32 4.13 -2.34 -7.36
C VAL A 32 3.35 -2.67 -8.63
N THR A 33 3.71 -3.76 -9.29
CA THR A 33 3.12 -4.20 -10.55
C THR A 33 2.82 -5.69 -10.49
N TYR A 34 1.56 -6.05 -10.70
CA TYR A 34 1.11 -7.44 -10.83
C TYR A 34 1.26 -7.94 -12.28
N HIS A 35 0.97 -9.22 -12.50
CA HIS A 35 1.01 -9.85 -13.82
C HIS A 35 0.20 -9.05 -14.86
N SER A 36 0.60 -9.11 -16.14
CA SER A 36 0.01 -8.29 -17.23
C SER A 36 0.26 -6.77 -17.11
N ASN A 37 1.35 -6.36 -16.46
CA ASN A 37 1.75 -4.95 -16.27
C ASN A 37 0.69 -4.09 -15.55
N LYS A 38 -0.14 -4.71 -14.70
CA LYS A 38 -1.14 -4.01 -13.90
C LYS A 38 -0.48 -3.33 -12.70
N LYS A 39 -0.29 -2.02 -12.80
CA LYS A 39 0.27 -1.20 -11.74
C LYS A 39 -0.74 -0.98 -10.62
N VAL A 40 -0.30 -1.09 -9.37
CA VAL A 40 -1.09 -0.70 -8.20
C VAL A 40 -1.14 0.82 -8.10
N CYS A 41 -2.34 1.38 -8.01
CA CYS A 41 -2.60 2.80 -7.81
C CYS A 41 -3.50 2.98 -6.57
N ASN A 42 -3.20 3.96 -5.73
CA ASN A 42 -3.97 4.20 -4.50
C ASN A 42 -5.46 4.40 -4.81
N GLY A 43 -6.32 3.62 -4.14
CA GLY A 43 -7.77 3.67 -4.30
C GLY A 43 -8.33 2.98 -5.55
N HIS A 44 -7.49 2.45 -6.45
CA HIS A 44 -7.96 1.64 -7.58
C HIS A 44 -8.19 0.19 -7.14
N GLU A 45 -9.33 -0.35 -7.55
CA GLU A 45 -9.69 -1.75 -7.33
C GLU A 45 -8.90 -2.66 -8.27
N LEU A 46 -8.45 -3.80 -7.75
CA LEU A 46 -7.81 -4.87 -8.52
C LEU A 46 -8.60 -6.14 -8.32
N LEU A 47 -9.00 -6.78 -9.42
CA LEU A 47 -9.74 -8.03 -9.34
C LEU A 47 -8.89 -9.14 -8.67
N PRO A 48 -9.52 -10.04 -7.90
CA PRO A 48 -8.81 -11.12 -7.18
C PRO A 48 -7.94 -11.99 -8.08
N ASN A 49 -8.35 -12.21 -9.33
CA ASN A 49 -7.59 -13.01 -10.29
C ASN A 49 -6.22 -12.38 -10.65
N PHE A 50 -6.08 -11.06 -10.60
CA PHE A 50 -4.83 -10.37 -10.94
C PHE A 50 -3.81 -10.35 -9.79
N VAL A 51 -4.24 -10.59 -8.56
CA VAL A 51 -3.41 -10.52 -7.35
C VAL A 51 -3.02 -11.89 -6.79
N THR A 52 -3.32 -12.97 -7.52
CA THR A 52 -3.00 -14.35 -7.14
C THR A 52 -1.51 -14.64 -7.06
N LEU A 53 -0.70 -13.93 -7.85
CA LEU A 53 0.76 -14.11 -7.92
C LEU A 53 1.50 -12.96 -7.25
N LYS A 54 2.76 -13.24 -6.87
CA LYS A 54 3.73 -12.24 -6.40
C LYS A 54 3.76 -11.00 -7.31
N PRO A 55 3.61 -9.77 -6.77
CA PRO A 55 3.90 -8.58 -7.55
C PRO A 55 5.41 -8.37 -7.70
N ARG A 56 5.80 -7.70 -8.80
CA ARG A 56 7.11 -7.07 -8.95
C ARG A 56 7.10 -5.76 -8.16
N VAL A 57 8.13 -5.53 -7.37
CA VAL A 57 8.27 -4.32 -6.55
C VAL A 57 9.59 -3.63 -6.85
N GLU A 58 9.51 -2.35 -7.15
CA GLU A 58 10.64 -1.49 -7.46
C GLU A 58 10.66 -0.32 -6.48
N VAL A 59 11.82 -0.07 -5.87
CA VAL A 59 12.02 1.01 -4.90
C VAL A 59 13.07 1.96 -5.46
N LEU A 60 12.69 3.23 -5.65
CA LEU A 60 13.52 4.31 -6.18
C LEU A 60 13.77 5.34 -5.08
N GLY A 61 15.03 5.67 -4.83
CA GLY A 61 15.42 6.72 -3.88
C GLY A 61 15.89 6.24 -2.51
N GLY A 62 16.60 5.11 -2.45
CA GLY A 62 17.34 4.67 -1.27
C GLY A 62 18.85 4.61 -1.55
N ASP A 63 19.67 4.71 -0.51
CA ASP A 63 21.10 4.34 -0.61
C ASP A 63 21.21 2.82 -0.77
N LEU A 64 22.24 2.33 -1.46
CA LEU A 64 22.51 0.89 -1.67
C LEU A 64 22.73 0.13 -0.34
N ARG A 65 22.96 0.86 0.76
CA ARG A 65 23.11 0.34 2.12
C ARG A 65 21.81 0.34 2.91
N SER A 66 20.78 1.00 2.40
CA SER A 66 19.44 0.99 2.98
C SER A 66 18.73 -0.26 2.50
N PHE A 67 18.25 -1.05 3.45
CA PHE A 67 17.37 -2.15 3.16
C PHE A 67 15.91 -1.61 3.27
N PHE A 68 14.86 -2.31 2.79
CA PHE A 68 13.44 -1.87 2.92
C PHE A 68 12.49 -3.01 3.23
N THR A 69 11.52 -2.88 4.15
CA THR A 69 10.54 -3.94 4.44
C THR A 69 9.20 -3.68 3.76
N LEU A 70 8.72 -4.64 2.98
CA LEU A 70 7.41 -4.56 2.32
C LEU A 70 6.39 -5.37 3.12
N VAL A 71 5.29 -4.72 3.50
CA VAL A 71 4.16 -5.35 4.19
C VAL A 71 2.91 -5.19 3.32
N MET A 72 2.27 -6.30 3.00
CA MET A 72 0.95 -6.32 2.36
C MET A 72 -0.07 -6.86 3.37
N THR A 73 -0.95 -5.99 3.82
CA THR A 73 -1.94 -6.27 4.87
C THR A 73 -3.33 -5.86 4.40
N ASP A 74 -4.34 -6.54 4.91
CA ASP A 74 -5.74 -6.22 4.71
C ASP A 74 -6.38 -5.87 6.07
N PRO A 75 -6.65 -4.58 6.32
CA PRO A 75 -7.25 -4.12 7.56
C PRO A 75 -8.78 -4.29 7.59
N ASP A 76 -9.38 -4.78 6.51
CA ASP A 76 -10.84 -4.78 6.32
C ASP A 76 -11.44 -6.20 6.46
N VAL A 77 -10.74 -7.16 7.09
CA VAL A 77 -11.19 -8.57 7.18
C VAL A 77 -12.12 -8.84 8.37
N PRO A 78 -13.26 -9.55 8.21
CA PRO A 78 -13.79 -10.15 6.96
C PRO A 78 -14.55 -9.17 6.06
N GLY A 79 -14.89 -7.98 6.56
CA GLY A 79 -15.44 -6.89 5.76
C GLY A 79 -15.19 -5.53 6.41
N PRO A 80 -15.21 -4.44 5.63
CA PRO A 80 -14.85 -3.11 6.11
C PRO A 80 -15.80 -2.55 7.18
N SER A 81 -17.01 -3.08 7.30
CA SER A 81 -18.00 -2.63 8.28
C SER A 81 -17.79 -3.21 9.68
N ASP A 82 -17.19 -4.40 9.79
CA ASP A 82 -16.91 -5.08 11.05
C ASP A 82 -15.61 -5.88 10.92
N PRO A 83 -14.45 -5.21 10.90
CA PRO A 83 -13.17 -5.84 10.62
C PRO A 83 -12.57 -6.48 11.89
N TYR A 84 -13.29 -7.39 12.54
CA TYR A 84 -12.87 -7.99 13.81
C TYR A 84 -11.65 -8.93 13.70
N LEU A 85 -11.21 -9.26 12.47
CA LEU A 85 -9.99 -10.02 12.19
C LEU A 85 -8.83 -9.14 11.69
N ARG A 86 -8.95 -7.81 11.74
CA ARG A 86 -7.84 -6.92 11.40
C ARG A 86 -6.67 -7.14 12.37
N GLU A 87 -5.43 -7.21 11.91
CA GLU A 87 -4.92 -7.13 10.54
C GLU A 87 -4.70 -8.53 9.92
N HIS A 88 -5.20 -8.76 8.70
CA HIS A 88 -4.92 -10.01 7.99
C HIS A 88 -3.70 -9.85 7.07
N LEU A 89 -2.65 -10.60 7.39
CA LEU A 89 -1.41 -10.61 6.63
C LEU A 89 -1.56 -11.48 5.37
N HIS A 90 -1.80 -10.84 4.22
CA HIS A 90 -1.85 -11.55 2.94
C HIS A 90 -0.46 -12.06 2.56
N TRP A 91 0.55 -11.18 2.62
CA TRP A 91 1.87 -11.45 2.06
C TRP A 91 2.97 -10.76 2.88
N TYR A 92 4.02 -11.52 3.26
CA TYR A 92 5.19 -11.00 3.97
C TYR A 92 6.46 -11.24 3.16
N HIS A 93 7.24 -10.19 2.91
CA HIS A 93 8.58 -10.30 2.33
C HIS A 93 9.54 -9.33 3.01
N VAL A 94 10.57 -9.89 3.65
CA VAL A 94 11.64 -9.12 4.27
C VAL A 94 12.68 -8.79 3.21
N LEU A 95 12.67 -7.55 2.78
CA LEU A 95 13.92 -6.82 2.61
C LEU A 95 14.00 -5.96 3.91
N ILE A 96 15.15 -5.69 4.50
CA ILE A 96 15.22 -5.27 5.93
C ILE A 96 14.99 -3.74 6.10
N GLN A 97 14.18 -3.15 6.98
CA GLN A 97 14.23 -1.69 7.37
C GLN A 97 13.77 -0.54 6.42
N LYS A 98 12.47 -0.49 6.11
CA LYS A 98 11.62 0.74 5.96
C LYS A 98 10.24 0.26 5.52
N THR A 99 9.21 0.43 6.35
CA THR A 99 7.89 -0.16 6.13
C THR A 99 7.15 0.53 4.98
N LEU A 100 7.01 -0.15 3.86
CA LEU A 100 6.13 0.23 2.77
C LEU A 100 4.86 -0.61 2.90
N ILE A 101 3.73 0.06 3.16
CA ILE A 101 2.42 -0.60 3.29
C ILE A 101 1.66 -0.41 1.99
N CYS A 102 1.36 -1.52 1.32
CA CYS A 102 0.43 -1.54 0.21
C CYS A 102 -0.93 -2.04 0.72
N LYS A 103 -1.94 -1.17 0.71
CA LYS A 103 -3.33 -1.62 0.77
C LYS A 103 -3.77 -1.94 -0.67
N GLY A 104 -3.95 -3.22 -0.96
CA GLY A 104 -4.70 -3.66 -2.14
C GLY A 104 -6.10 -4.01 -1.66
N ARG A 105 -7.14 -3.32 -2.14
CA ARG A 105 -8.47 -3.92 -2.12
C ARG A 105 -8.48 -4.99 -3.21
N VAL A 106 -8.62 -6.23 -2.78
CA VAL A 106 -8.96 -7.39 -3.60
C VAL A 106 -10.44 -7.36 -3.90
#